data_AF-A0A7X3ZEH5-F1
#
_entry.id   AF-A0A7X3ZEH5-F1
#
_cell.length_a   1.000
_cell.length_b   1.000
_cell.length_c   1.000
_cell.angle_alpha   90.00
_cell.angle_beta   90.00
_cell.angle_gamma   90.00
#
_symmetry.space_group_name_H-M   'P 1'
#
loop_
_entity.id
_entity.type
_entity.pdbx_description
1 polymer ?
#
loop_
_entity_poly.entity_id
_entity_poly.type
_entity_poly.pdbx_seq_one_letter_code
_entity_poly.pdbx_strand_id
1 'polypeptide(L)'
;MTRYWVFLVAACFGCSGGETPTFNRDIAPIVFHNCAPCHRPAGPAPFDLLSYEDVNARAEQIAFVTETRFMPPWKPKRGYGRFAGERGLSAEQIAVIRRWVEHGKQEGSPADLPPLPQWESEWELGQPDLIASMTSAYTLRADGPDVFRNFAIPLPVDSARYVKAMEFRPGNARIVHHATMMIDRSGAARRRDGRDGAPGFDGMSFGEAEDADGHFLGWTQGKTPYPGSDSLAWRLDPGTDLLLQLHMLPTGKEESIEARVGLFFADAPPKRRPAMLRLGRKDIDIPAGASDHWIRDAYRLPVDVEVLTIYPHAHYLGREIQAYAELPNGEREWLIWIEDWDFNWQDDYRFAAPVFLPAGATLVMEYAYDNSAQNPRQPHDPPVRVRYGLHSTDEMGDLTLQILPRRSEDLERLRRDFYRKWLGQEIDGYKKLLEADPQDWDTHHTLAMFYMRSGQRPLALEHFELALEYNPDYPEAHVNFGIALAQGREWEQAVAHFERALQSNPDFAEAHFNLGLMLEMLGRSAEAKPHFDAVIRQRPDMAEAIQQRLAKLRR
;
A
#
# COMPACT_ATOMS: atom_id res chain seq x y z
N MET A 1 -19.84 -37.95 -77.10
CA MET A 1 -18.82 -37.27 -76.27
C MET A 1 -19.50 -36.77 -75.03
N THR A 2 -19.02 -37.24 -73.89
CA THR A 2 -19.77 -37.51 -72.65
C THR A 2 -19.66 -36.33 -71.68
N ARG A 3 -20.80 -35.87 -71.14
CA ARG A 3 -20.86 -34.90 -70.03
C ARG A 3 -20.74 -35.67 -68.70
N TYR A 4 -19.74 -35.34 -67.88
CA TYR A 4 -19.60 -35.84 -66.52
C TYR A 4 -20.10 -34.78 -65.53
N TRP A 5 -20.97 -35.21 -64.62
CA TRP A 5 -21.48 -34.46 -63.49
C TRP A 5 -20.48 -34.53 -62.33
N VAL A 6 -20.18 -33.39 -61.71
CA VAL A 6 -19.41 -33.29 -60.47
C VAL A 6 -20.40 -33.37 -59.30
N PHE A 7 -20.27 -34.38 -58.45
CA PHE A 7 -20.95 -34.44 -57.15
C PHE A 7 -20.15 -33.63 -56.13
N LEU A 8 -20.78 -32.59 -55.56
CA LEU A 8 -20.32 -31.92 -54.36
C LEU A 8 -20.74 -32.75 -53.14
N VAL A 9 -19.76 -33.24 -52.38
CA VAL A 9 -19.99 -33.80 -51.04
C VAL A 9 -19.86 -32.64 -50.05
N ALA A 10 -20.96 -32.20 -49.49
CA ALA A 10 -20.97 -31.31 -48.33
C ALA A 10 -20.62 -32.13 -47.09
N ALA A 11 -19.42 -31.93 -46.55
CA ALA A 11 -19.05 -32.44 -45.23
C ALA A 11 -19.70 -31.52 -44.18
N CYS A 12 -20.81 -31.98 -43.59
CA CYS A 12 -21.31 -31.41 -42.34
C CYS A 12 -20.28 -31.72 -41.25
N PHE A 13 -19.52 -30.70 -40.83
CA PHE A 13 -18.84 -30.74 -39.54
C PHE A 13 -19.92 -30.77 -38.46
N GLY A 14 -20.15 -31.97 -37.89
CA GLY A 14 -20.95 -32.11 -36.69
C GLY A 14 -20.27 -31.33 -35.56
N CYS A 15 -20.94 -30.30 -35.06
CA CYS A 15 -20.66 -29.76 -33.73
C CYS A 15 -20.71 -30.92 -32.73
N SER A 16 -19.60 -31.21 -32.07
CA SER A 16 -19.60 -32.10 -30.92
C SER A 16 -20.52 -31.50 -29.85
N GLY A 17 -21.71 -32.09 -29.69
CA GLY A 17 -22.69 -31.71 -28.68
C GLY A 17 -22.16 -32.00 -27.28
N GLY A 18 -21.59 -30.99 -26.64
CA GLY A 18 -21.55 -30.97 -25.18
C GLY A 18 -22.97 -30.79 -24.66
N GLU A 19 -23.30 -31.45 -23.54
CA GLU A 19 -24.58 -31.21 -22.86
C GLU A 19 -24.78 -29.72 -22.57
N THR A 20 -26.01 -29.25 -22.74
CA THR A 20 -26.39 -27.88 -22.39
C THR A 20 -26.07 -27.63 -20.92
N PRO A 21 -25.32 -26.54 -20.59
CA PRO A 21 -25.01 -26.24 -19.20
C PRO A 21 -26.27 -25.87 -18.41
N THR A 22 -26.31 -26.23 -17.14
CA THR A 22 -27.38 -25.87 -16.20
C THR A 22 -26.82 -25.08 -15.03
N PHE A 23 -27.67 -24.34 -14.32
CA PHE A 23 -27.22 -23.54 -13.18
C PHE A 23 -26.62 -24.41 -12.09
N ASN A 24 -27.38 -25.39 -11.58
CA ASN A 24 -26.98 -26.22 -10.45
C ASN A 24 -25.65 -26.95 -10.70
N ARG A 25 -25.48 -27.54 -11.89
CA ARG A 25 -24.30 -28.33 -12.24
C ARG A 25 -23.09 -27.46 -12.63
N ASP A 26 -23.30 -26.45 -13.47
CA ASP A 26 -22.19 -25.82 -14.19
C ASP A 26 -21.93 -24.37 -13.76
N ILE A 27 -22.97 -23.63 -13.34
CA ILE A 27 -22.86 -22.18 -13.02
C ILE A 27 -22.71 -21.94 -11.52
N ALA A 28 -23.48 -22.62 -10.69
CA ALA A 28 -23.45 -22.49 -9.24
C ALA A 28 -22.02 -22.75 -8.68
N PRO A 29 -21.25 -23.77 -9.12
CA PRO A 29 -19.87 -23.93 -8.67
C PRO A 29 -18.97 -22.73 -9.02
N ILE A 30 -19.17 -22.11 -10.20
CA ILE A 30 -18.40 -20.95 -10.63
C ILE A 30 -18.78 -19.73 -9.80
N VAL A 31 -20.08 -19.44 -9.68
CA VAL A 31 -20.60 -18.25 -8.99
C VAL A 31 -20.34 -18.32 -7.48
N PHE A 32 -20.60 -19.46 -6.85
CA PHE A 32 -20.41 -19.62 -5.40
C PHE A 32 -18.93 -19.53 -5.01
N HIS A 33 -18.02 -19.95 -5.88
CA HIS A 33 -16.60 -19.85 -5.62
C HIS A 33 -16.04 -18.44 -5.88
N ASN A 34 -16.40 -17.82 -7.01
CA ASN A 34 -15.70 -16.62 -7.50
C ASN A 34 -16.47 -15.30 -7.25
N CYS A 35 -17.79 -15.37 -7.05
CA CYS A 35 -18.64 -14.18 -6.96
C CYS A 35 -19.28 -14.03 -5.57
N ALA A 36 -19.79 -15.12 -4.99
CA ALA A 36 -20.46 -15.11 -3.69
C ALA A 36 -19.62 -14.56 -2.51
N PRO A 37 -18.27 -14.63 -2.48
CA PRO A 37 -17.49 -13.97 -1.42
C PRO A 37 -17.78 -12.47 -1.30
N CYS A 38 -18.08 -11.80 -2.43
CA CYS A 38 -18.47 -10.39 -2.47
C CYS A 38 -19.99 -10.19 -2.53
N HIS A 39 -20.70 -11.06 -3.25
CA HIS A 39 -22.13 -10.99 -3.52
C HIS A 39 -22.95 -11.83 -2.54
N ARG A 40 -23.04 -11.35 -1.30
CA ARG A 40 -23.75 -11.99 -0.19
C ARG A 40 -24.29 -10.93 0.77
N PRO A 41 -25.22 -11.29 1.69
CA PRO A 41 -25.67 -10.38 2.73
C PRO A 41 -24.49 -9.80 3.52
N ALA A 42 -24.49 -8.47 3.69
CA ALA A 42 -23.40 -7.70 4.32
C ALA A 42 -22.03 -7.76 3.60
N GLY A 43 -21.96 -8.35 2.39
CA GLY A 43 -20.81 -8.27 1.50
C GLY A 43 -20.63 -6.88 0.90
N PRO A 44 -19.48 -6.62 0.24
CA PRO A 44 -19.19 -5.35 -0.41
C PRO A 44 -20.03 -5.09 -1.66
N ALA A 45 -20.59 -6.11 -2.30
CA ALA A 45 -21.38 -5.94 -3.51
C ALA A 45 -22.85 -5.55 -3.21
N PRO A 46 -23.52 -4.82 -4.12
CA PRO A 46 -24.86 -4.27 -3.85
C PRO A 46 -26.01 -5.29 -3.96
N PHE A 47 -25.72 -6.55 -4.27
CA PHE A 47 -26.71 -7.63 -4.40
C PHE A 47 -26.08 -9.00 -4.20
N ASP A 48 -26.93 -9.98 -3.89
CA ASP A 48 -26.54 -11.36 -3.62
C ASP A 48 -26.47 -12.21 -4.90
N LEU A 49 -25.66 -13.26 -4.89
CA LEU A 49 -25.55 -14.28 -5.94
C LEU A 49 -25.52 -15.69 -5.33
N LEU A 50 -26.50 -15.98 -4.46
CA LEU A 50 -26.56 -17.21 -3.66
C LEU A 50 -27.66 -18.18 -4.10
N SER A 51 -28.49 -17.81 -5.08
CA SER A 51 -29.57 -18.65 -5.60
C SER A 51 -29.63 -18.63 -7.13
N TYR A 52 -30.38 -19.57 -7.71
CA TYR A 52 -30.69 -19.55 -9.14
C TYR A 52 -31.38 -18.25 -9.53
N GLU A 53 -32.35 -17.78 -8.75
CA GLU A 53 -33.11 -16.57 -9.00
C GLU A 53 -32.20 -15.34 -9.04
N ASP A 54 -31.26 -15.23 -8.09
CA ASP A 54 -30.32 -14.11 -8.02
C ASP A 54 -29.45 -14.00 -9.27
N VAL A 55 -28.90 -15.14 -9.70
CA VAL A 55 -28.00 -15.25 -10.85
C VAL A 55 -28.77 -15.10 -12.16
N ASN A 56 -29.93 -15.76 -12.30
CA ASN A 56 -30.77 -15.70 -13.49
C ASN A 56 -31.29 -14.28 -13.76
N ALA A 57 -31.64 -13.53 -12.72
CA ALA A 57 -32.08 -12.14 -12.84
C ALA A 57 -31.00 -11.22 -13.43
N ARG A 58 -29.73 -11.60 -13.34
CA ARG A 58 -28.57 -10.81 -13.80
C ARG A 58 -27.71 -11.54 -14.84
N ALA A 59 -28.19 -12.65 -15.37
CA ALA A 59 -27.38 -13.56 -16.18
C ALA A 59 -26.70 -12.88 -17.38
N GLU A 60 -27.41 -12.01 -18.09
CA GLU A 60 -26.86 -11.23 -19.22
C GLU A 60 -25.74 -10.28 -18.78
N GLN A 61 -25.96 -9.59 -17.65
CA GLN A 61 -24.97 -8.70 -17.07
C GLN A 61 -23.74 -9.49 -16.62
N ILE A 62 -23.93 -10.61 -15.92
CA ILE A 62 -22.85 -11.50 -15.45
C ILE A 62 -22.03 -11.98 -16.65
N ALA A 63 -22.69 -12.45 -17.70
CA ALA A 63 -22.00 -12.92 -18.90
C ALA A 63 -21.22 -11.77 -19.58
N PHE A 64 -21.78 -10.55 -19.67
CA PHE A 64 -21.09 -9.39 -20.23
C PHE A 64 -19.86 -8.97 -19.40
N VAL A 65 -19.99 -8.85 -18.08
CA VAL A 65 -18.87 -8.39 -17.23
C VAL A 65 -17.77 -9.43 -17.09
N THR A 66 -18.10 -10.73 -17.21
CA THR A 66 -17.11 -11.81 -17.20
C THR A 66 -16.37 -11.92 -18.53
N GLU A 67 -17.05 -11.73 -19.67
CA GLU A 67 -16.40 -11.69 -20.99
C GLU A 67 -15.47 -10.50 -21.18
N THR A 68 -15.87 -9.33 -20.68
CA THR A 68 -15.03 -8.13 -20.70
C THR A 68 -13.95 -8.15 -19.61
N ARG A 69 -13.90 -9.19 -18.75
CA ARG A 69 -13.00 -9.33 -17.60
C ARG A 69 -13.08 -8.16 -16.62
N PHE A 70 -14.21 -7.44 -16.62
CA PHE A 70 -14.50 -6.40 -15.64
C PHE A 70 -14.73 -7.01 -14.25
N MET A 71 -15.39 -8.18 -14.20
CA MET A 71 -15.64 -8.93 -12.97
C MET A 71 -15.46 -10.44 -13.21
N PRO A 72 -15.03 -11.21 -12.19
CA PRO A 72 -14.47 -10.76 -10.93
C PRO A 72 -13.15 -9.99 -11.15
N PRO A 73 -12.82 -9.02 -10.29
CA PRO A 73 -11.68 -8.14 -10.50
C PRO A 73 -10.38 -8.91 -10.27
N TRP A 74 -9.67 -9.22 -11.35
CA TRP A 74 -8.36 -9.87 -11.30
C TRP A 74 -7.50 -9.39 -12.47
N LYS A 75 -6.54 -8.52 -12.15
CA LYS A 75 -5.68 -7.85 -13.13
C LYS A 75 -4.45 -8.65 -13.59
N PRO A 76 -3.81 -9.48 -12.74
CA PRO A 76 -2.66 -10.26 -13.18
C PRO A 76 -3.01 -11.24 -14.31
N LYS A 77 -2.25 -11.18 -15.39
CA LYS A 77 -2.34 -12.10 -16.52
C LYS A 77 -1.92 -13.50 -16.10
N ARG A 78 -2.74 -14.49 -16.44
CA ARG A 78 -2.44 -15.91 -16.20
C ARG A 78 -1.13 -16.32 -16.89
N GLY A 79 -0.29 -17.05 -16.17
CA GLY A 79 1.01 -17.54 -16.64
C GLY A 79 2.20 -16.63 -16.32
N TYR A 80 1.96 -15.43 -15.77
CA TYR A 80 3.00 -14.44 -15.44
C TYR A 80 3.02 -14.20 -13.93
N GLY A 81 3.53 -15.19 -13.21
CA GLY A 81 3.38 -15.32 -11.76
C GLY A 81 2.33 -16.36 -11.38
N ARG A 82 2.39 -16.83 -10.13
CA ARG A 82 1.43 -17.79 -9.56
C ARG A 82 1.01 -17.28 -8.19
N PHE A 83 -0.24 -16.88 -8.06
CA PHE A 83 -0.73 -16.19 -6.87
C PHE A 83 -1.69 -17.05 -6.06
N ALA A 84 -1.66 -16.88 -4.74
CA ALA A 84 -2.67 -17.43 -3.85
C ALA A 84 -3.98 -16.63 -4.01
N GLY A 85 -5.12 -17.30 -3.95
CA GLY A 85 -6.42 -16.63 -4.04
C GLY A 85 -6.69 -15.99 -5.40
N GLU A 86 -6.24 -16.61 -6.51
CA GLU A 86 -6.60 -16.16 -7.85
C GLU A 86 -8.12 -16.19 -8.04
N ARG A 87 -8.73 -15.02 -8.24
CA ARG A 87 -10.20 -14.84 -8.36
C ARG A 87 -10.70 -14.81 -9.81
N GLY A 88 -9.81 -14.79 -10.80
CA GLY A 88 -10.17 -14.66 -12.21
C GLY A 88 -10.80 -15.92 -12.79
N LEU A 89 -11.74 -15.76 -13.73
CA LEU A 89 -12.35 -16.89 -14.45
C LEU A 89 -11.48 -17.37 -15.62
N SER A 90 -11.48 -18.69 -15.86
CA SER A 90 -10.89 -19.30 -17.05
C SER A 90 -11.72 -19.00 -18.30
N ALA A 91 -11.10 -19.14 -19.49
CA ALA A 91 -11.81 -18.95 -20.76
C ALA A 91 -12.98 -19.95 -20.89
N GLU A 92 -12.80 -21.16 -20.38
CA GLU A 92 -13.82 -22.22 -20.37
C GLU A 92 -14.97 -21.86 -19.42
N GLN A 93 -14.68 -21.35 -18.22
CA GLN A 93 -15.70 -20.90 -17.27
C GLN A 93 -16.54 -19.75 -17.85
N ILE A 94 -15.90 -18.76 -18.47
CA ILE A 94 -16.59 -17.65 -19.16
C ILE A 94 -17.48 -18.20 -20.28
N ALA A 95 -16.96 -19.11 -21.11
CA ALA A 95 -17.71 -19.71 -22.20
C ALA A 95 -18.89 -20.56 -21.72
N VAL A 96 -18.78 -21.25 -20.58
CA VAL A 96 -19.87 -21.99 -19.95
C VAL A 96 -20.98 -21.05 -19.50
N ILE A 97 -20.64 -19.92 -18.86
CA ILE A 97 -21.61 -18.89 -18.47
C ILE A 97 -22.36 -18.38 -19.71
N ARG A 98 -21.65 -17.98 -20.76
CA ARG A 98 -22.27 -17.50 -22.00
C ARG A 98 -23.21 -18.54 -22.62
N ARG A 99 -22.77 -19.79 -22.75
CA ARG A 99 -23.61 -20.87 -23.28
C ARG A 99 -24.86 -21.09 -22.45
N TRP A 100 -24.77 -21.04 -21.11
CA TRP A 100 -25.95 -21.16 -20.25
C TRP A 100 -26.96 -20.05 -20.50
N VAL A 101 -26.49 -18.80 -20.67
CA VAL A 101 -27.35 -17.67 -21.04
C VAL A 101 -28.02 -17.88 -22.39
N GLU A 102 -27.26 -18.27 -23.41
CA GLU A 102 -27.77 -18.50 -24.78
C GLU A 102 -28.79 -19.65 -24.87
N HIS A 103 -28.68 -20.67 -24.00
CA HIS A 103 -29.54 -21.84 -24.02
C HIS A 103 -30.70 -21.76 -23.01
N GLY A 104 -31.11 -20.54 -22.65
CA GLY A 104 -32.33 -20.30 -21.89
C GLY A 104 -32.19 -20.42 -20.37
N LYS A 105 -30.95 -20.39 -19.84
CA LYS A 105 -30.64 -20.27 -18.40
C LYS A 105 -31.29 -21.37 -17.56
N GLN A 106 -31.21 -22.61 -18.00
CA GLN A 106 -31.85 -23.73 -17.30
C GLN A 106 -31.30 -23.92 -15.89
N GLU A 107 -32.17 -24.12 -14.90
CA GLU A 107 -31.76 -24.32 -13.50
C GLU A 107 -31.03 -25.67 -13.30
N GLY A 108 -31.57 -26.74 -13.88
CA GLY A 108 -31.02 -28.11 -13.75
C GLY A 108 -31.58 -28.87 -12.55
N SER A 109 -31.02 -30.05 -12.28
CA SER A 109 -31.48 -30.92 -11.19
C SER A 109 -31.08 -30.34 -9.83
N PRO A 110 -31.97 -30.30 -8.82
CA PRO A 110 -31.59 -29.88 -7.46
C PRO A 110 -30.51 -30.75 -6.82
N ALA A 111 -30.35 -32.00 -7.27
CA ALA A 111 -29.31 -32.91 -6.76
C ALA A 111 -27.89 -32.50 -7.19
N ASP A 112 -27.76 -31.67 -8.23
CA ASP A 112 -26.47 -31.20 -8.73
C ASP A 112 -26.03 -29.88 -8.07
N LEU A 113 -26.91 -29.24 -7.28
CA LEU A 113 -26.62 -27.95 -6.65
C LEU A 113 -25.54 -28.13 -5.57
N PRO A 114 -24.37 -27.49 -5.70
CA PRO A 114 -23.37 -27.51 -4.65
C PRO A 114 -23.92 -26.86 -3.36
N PRO A 115 -23.40 -27.27 -2.18
CA PRO A 115 -23.75 -26.60 -0.94
C PRO A 115 -23.37 -25.11 -1.02
N LEU A 116 -24.19 -24.26 -0.41
CA LEU A 116 -23.88 -22.85 -0.29
C LEU A 116 -22.57 -22.66 0.49
N PRO A 117 -21.73 -21.68 0.11
CA PRO A 117 -20.59 -21.29 0.91
C PRO A 117 -21.03 -20.96 2.33
N GLN A 118 -20.31 -21.50 3.32
CA GLN A 118 -20.57 -21.22 4.72
C GLN A 118 -19.55 -20.21 5.24
N TRP A 119 -20.05 -19.23 5.99
CA TRP A 119 -19.24 -18.26 6.71
C TRP A 119 -19.58 -18.41 8.18
N GLU A 120 -19.03 -19.46 8.78
CA GLU A 120 -19.38 -19.95 10.12
C GLU A 120 -19.00 -18.98 11.25
N SER A 121 -18.12 -18.02 10.95
CA SER A 121 -17.54 -17.08 11.90
C SER A 121 -17.50 -15.69 11.28
N GLU A 122 -17.60 -14.69 12.14
CA GLU A 122 -17.29 -13.30 11.79
C GLU A 122 -15.82 -13.14 11.37
N TRP A 123 -14.95 -14.11 11.64
CA TRP A 123 -13.53 -14.14 11.32
C TRP A 123 -13.20 -15.41 10.53
N GLU A 124 -12.74 -15.27 9.29
CA GLU A 124 -12.46 -16.38 8.37
C GLU A 124 -11.26 -17.22 8.83
N LEU A 125 -10.30 -16.63 9.54
CA LEU A 125 -9.16 -17.34 10.14
C LEU A 125 -9.49 -18.01 11.49
N GLY A 126 -10.74 -17.93 11.95
CA GLY A 126 -11.16 -18.32 13.29
C GLY A 126 -11.07 -17.17 14.29
N GLN A 127 -11.32 -17.45 15.58
CA GLN A 127 -11.32 -16.43 16.63
C GLN A 127 -9.93 -15.77 16.79
N PRO A 128 -9.81 -14.43 16.67
CA PRO A 128 -8.54 -13.74 16.90
C PRO A 128 -8.11 -13.78 18.37
N ASP A 129 -6.79 -13.79 18.60
CA ASP A 129 -6.19 -13.69 19.94
C ASP A 129 -6.33 -12.27 20.52
N LEU A 130 -6.33 -11.27 19.65
CA LEU A 130 -6.60 -9.87 20.00
C LEU A 130 -7.49 -9.23 18.94
N ILE A 131 -8.55 -8.55 19.36
CA ILE A 131 -9.37 -7.70 18.50
C ILE A 131 -9.07 -6.25 18.85
N ALA A 132 -8.50 -5.52 17.90
CA ALA A 132 -8.25 -4.09 18.00
C ALA A 132 -9.39 -3.33 17.28
N SER A 133 -10.03 -2.39 17.98
CA SER A 133 -11.20 -1.67 17.47
C SER A 133 -10.92 -0.17 17.39
N MET A 134 -11.51 0.50 16.41
CA MET A 134 -11.59 1.97 16.42
C MET A 134 -12.17 2.45 17.76
N THR A 135 -11.59 3.52 18.30
CA THR A 135 -11.99 4.07 19.62
C THR A 135 -13.33 4.80 19.56
N SER A 136 -13.75 5.24 18.37
CA SER A 136 -15.03 5.90 18.11
C SER A 136 -15.40 5.72 16.64
N ALA A 137 -16.70 5.61 16.36
CA ALA A 137 -17.21 5.55 14.99
C ALA A 137 -16.97 6.87 14.27
N TYR A 138 -16.65 6.79 12.97
CA TYR A 138 -16.51 7.94 12.10
C TYR A 138 -17.71 8.04 11.15
N THR A 139 -18.24 9.24 10.95
CA THR A 139 -19.31 9.49 9.99
C THR A 139 -18.71 10.06 8.71
N LEU A 140 -18.79 9.29 7.63
CA LEU A 140 -18.50 9.75 6.28
C LEU A 140 -19.68 10.59 5.77
N ARG A 141 -19.37 11.76 5.23
CA ARG A 141 -20.34 12.64 4.55
C ARG A 141 -20.96 11.98 3.32
N ALA A 142 -22.14 12.47 2.94
CA ALA A 142 -22.90 11.96 1.81
C ALA A 142 -22.25 12.22 0.44
N ASP A 143 -21.55 13.33 0.28
CA ASP A 143 -21.01 13.82 -0.98
C ASP A 143 -19.60 14.41 -0.84
N GLY A 144 -19.05 14.94 -1.94
CA GLY A 144 -17.71 15.51 -1.99
C GLY A 144 -16.65 14.52 -2.46
N PRO A 145 -15.37 14.91 -2.42
CA PRO A 145 -14.27 14.04 -2.82
C PRO A 145 -14.07 12.89 -1.83
N ASP A 146 -13.35 11.87 -2.32
CA ASP A 146 -12.87 10.74 -1.55
C ASP A 146 -12.15 11.19 -0.28
N VAL A 147 -12.27 10.39 0.77
CA VAL A 147 -11.73 10.71 2.09
C VAL A 147 -10.65 9.71 2.46
N PHE A 148 -9.43 10.20 2.64
CA PHE A 148 -8.34 9.48 3.30
C PHE A 148 -8.30 9.90 4.76
N ARG A 149 -8.52 8.93 5.66
CA ARG A 149 -8.53 9.18 7.10
C ARG A 149 -7.78 8.12 7.86
N ASN A 150 -6.96 8.56 8.82
CA ASN A 150 -6.10 7.72 9.63
C ASN A 150 -6.63 7.64 11.06
N PHE A 151 -6.69 6.45 11.63
CA PHE A 151 -7.18 6.19 12.98
C PHE A 151 -6.07 5.54 13.79
N ALA A 152 -5.74 6.10 14.95
CA ALA A 152 -4.77 5.50 15.85
C ALA A 152 -5.49 4.52 16.77
N ILE A 153 -5.24 3.22 16.59
CA ILE A 153 -5.87 2.15 17.34
C ILE A 153 -4.87 1.56 18.33
N PRO A 154 -5.03 1.76 19.66
CA PRO A 154 -4.15 1.15 20.65
C PRO A 154 -4.19 -0.37 20.59
N LEU A 155 -3.02 -1.00 20.67
CA LEU A 155 -2.89 -2.46 20.75
C LEU A 155 -2.57 -2.87 22.20
N PRO A 156 -3.56 -3.35 22.98
CA PRO A 156 -3.40 -3.59 24.41
C PRO A 156 -2.68 -4.92 24.68
N VAL A 157 -1.37 -4.96 24.43
CA VAL A 157 -0.49 -6.07 24.84
C VAL A 157 0.34 -5.68 26.07
N ASP A 158 0.45 -6.58 27.02
CA ASP A 158 1.18 -6.41 28.28
C ASP A 158 2.66 -6.82 28.19
N SER A 159 3.01 -7.54 27.13
CA SER A 159 4.35 -8.04 26.83
C SER A 159 4.47 -8.29 25.34
N ALA A 160 5.70 -8.48 24.84
CA ALA A 160 5.92 -8.70 23.42
C ALA A 160 5.09 -9.90 22.90
N ARG A 161 4.46 -9.72 21.74
CA ARG A 161 3.72 -10.74 20.99
C ARG A 161 4.26 -10.82 19.57
N TYR A 162 4.00 -11.93 18.90
CA TYR A 162 4.40 -12.15 17.52
C TYR A 162 3.17 -12.41 16.69
N VAL A 163 2.85 -11.51 15.77
CA VAL A 163 1.63 -11.59 14.96
C VAL A 163 1.93 -12.35 13.68
N LYS A 164 1.30 -13.51 13.50
CA LYS A 164 1.46 -14.33 12.29
C LYS A 164 0.47 -13.98 11.20
N ALA A 165 -0.72 -13.55 11.58
CA ALA A 165 -1.79 -13.22 10.67
C ALA A 165 -2.64 -12.07 11.21
N MET A 166 -3.33 -11.43 10.29
CA MET A 166 -4.25 -10.34 10.54
C MET A 166 -5.48 -10.51 9.65
N GLU A 167 -6.64 -10.16 10.18
CA GLU A 167 -7.87 -10.04 9.43
C GLU A 167 -8.49 -8.67 9.71
N PHE A 168 -8.94 -7.99 8.66
CA PHE A 168 -9.57 -6.66 8.77
C PHE A 168 -11.07 -6.76 8.54
N ARG A 169 -11.82 -6.10 9.42
CA ARG A 169 -13.27 -5.95 9.34
C ARG A 169 -13.60 -4.46 9.25
N PRO A 170 -14.02 -3.95 8.08
CA PRO A 170 -14.28 -2.52 7.93
C PRO A 170 -15.49 -2.03 8.73
N GLY A 171 -16.40 -2.91 9.17
CA GLY A 171 -17.67 -2.52 9.78
C GLY A 171 -18.71 -2.02 8.77
N ASN A 172 -18.27 -1.26 7.76
CA ASN A 172 -19.06 -0.87 6.60
C ASN A 172 -18.24 -1.03 5.31
N ALA A 173 -18.25 -2.23 4.72
CA ALA A 173 -17.43 -2.52 3.54
C ALA A 173 -17.83 -1.73 2.28
N ARG A 174 -19.05 -1.18 2.23
CA ARG A 174 -19.58 -0.49 1.04
C ARG A 174 -18.88 0.84 0.76
N ILE A 175 -18.38 1.50 1.80
CA ILE A 175 -17.75 2.82 1.67
C ILE A 175 -16.23 2.75 1.64
N VAL A 176 -15.63 1.61 2.00
CA VAL A 176 -14.16 1.46 2.04
C VAL A 176 -13.68 0.89 0.71
N HIS A 177 -12.90 1.68 -0.02
CA HIS A 177 -12.25 1.25 -1.25
C HIS A 177 -11.03 0.37 -0.95
N HIS A 178 -10.17 0.84 -0.05
CA HIS A 178 -9.08 0.04 0.52
C HIS A 178 -8.70 0.54 1.92
N ALA A 179 -7.95 -0.28 2.64
CA ALA A 179 -7.34 0.07 3.91
C ALA A 179 -5.86 -0.30 3.92
N THR A 180 -5.05 0.58 4.51
CA THR A 180 -3.62 0.35 4.73
C THR A 180 -3.34 0.53 6.22
N MET A 181 -2.57 -0.38 6.78
CA MET A 181 -2.24 -0.37 8.20
C MET A 181 -0.73 -0.29 8.40
N MET A 182 -0.31 0.50 9.37
CA MET A 182 1.09 0.64 9.78
C MET A 182 1.23 0.55 11.30
N ILE A 183 2.45 0.36 11.77
CA ILE A 183 2.77 0.24 13.18
C ILE A 183 3.41 1.53 13.67
N ASP A 184 2.75 2.20 14.63
CA ASP A 184 3.28 3.38 15.31
C ASP A 184 3.76 3.00 16.71
N ARG A 185 5.08 2.98 16.90
CA ARG A 185 5.72 2.71 18.19
C ARG A 185 6.01 3.97 19.00
N SER A 186 5.89 5.16 18.40
CA SER A 186 6.19 6.43 19.07
C SER A 186 4.95 7.09 19.67
N GLY A 187 3.75 6.61 19.30
CA GLY A 187 2.47 7.17 19.70
C GLY A 187 2.19 8.52 19.05
N ALA A 188 2.89 8.86 17.96
CA ALA A 188 2.70 10.11 17.23
C ALA A 188 1.32 10.22 16.61
N ALA A 189 0.80 9.14 16.02
CA ALA A 189 -0.53 9.08 15.46
C ALA A 189 -1.59 9.32 16.53
N ARG A 190 -1.45 8.68 17.71
CA ARG A 190 -2.36 8.89 18.85
C ARG A 190 -2.39 10.34 19.33
N ARG A 191 -1.27 11.07 19.25
CA ARG A 191 -1.22 12.50 19.57
C ARG A 191 -1.91 13.39 18.55
N ARG A 192 -2.07 12.93 17.30
CA ARG A 192 -2.75 13.66 16.20
C ARG A 192 -4.24 13.36 16.13
N ASP A 193 -4.62 12.13 16.49
CA ASP A 193 -6.00 11.67 16.50
C ASP A 193 -6.92 12.66 17.24
N GLY A 194 -8.02 13.06 16.60
CA GLY A 194 -9.04 13.93 17.18
C GLY A 194 -8.73 15.42 17.15
N ARG A 195 -7.55 15.86 16.69
CA ARG A 195 -7.19 17.30 16.69
C ARG A 195 -8.07 18.16 15.79
N ASP A 196 -8.65 17.58 14.74
CA ASP A 196 -9.59 18.24 13.83
C ASP A 196 -11.04 18.23 14.34
N GLY A 197 -11.29 17.67 15.54
CA GLY A 197 -12.62 17.56 16.14
C GLY A 197 -13.40 16.31 15.73
N ALA A 198 -12.83 15.40 14.95
CA ALA A 198 -13.43 14.12 14.57
C ALA A 198 -12.48 12.94 14.85
N PRO A 199 -12.97 11.69 15.04
CA PRO A 199 -12.10 10.54 15.29
C PRO A 199 -11.08 10.35 14.17
N GLY A 200 -9.80 10.15 14.49
CA GLY A 200 -8.71 10.08 13.51
C GLY A 200 -8.15 11.44 13.08
N PHE A 201 -7.42 11.47 11.98
CA PHE A 201 -6.91 12.68 11.32
C PHE A 201 -6.82 12.50 9.80
N ASP A 202 -6.85 13.60 9.07
CA ASP A 202 -6.91 13.62 7.61
C ASP A 202 -5.55 13.38 6.91
N GLY A 203 -5.64 13.02 5.63
CA GLY A 203 -4.50 12.97 4.71
C GLY A 203 -3.93 11.57 4.49
N MET A 204 -2.97 11.48 3.57
CA MET A 204 -2.35 10.20 3.15
C MET A 204 -1.06 9.88 3.91
N SER A 205 -0.54 10.80 4.72
CA SER A 205 0.73 10.63 5.43
C SER A 205 0.58 9.78 6.68
N PHE A 206 1.39 8.73 6.75
CA PHE A 206 1.51 7.85 7.93
C PHE A 206 2.43 8.41 9.02
N GLY A 207 3.11 9.53 8.78
CA GLY A 207 4.02 10.16 9.74
C GLY A 207 5.17 9.22 10.15
N GLU A 208 5.27 8.94 11.44
CA GLU A 208 6.30 8.07 12.02
C GLU A 208 5.91 6.57 12.02
N ALA A 209 4.73 6.21 11.53
CA ALA A 209 4.34 4.82 11.46
C ALA A 209 5.11 4.09 10.35
N GLU A 210 5.44 2.82 10.59
CA GLU A 210 6.28 2.01 9.71
C GLU A 210 5.59 0.70 9.33
N ASP A 211 6.08 0.05 8.27
CA ASP A 211 5.70 -1.32 7.95
C ASP A 211 5.99 -2.29 9.11
N ALA A 212 5.13 -3.29 9.29
CA ALA A 212 5.26 -4.26 10.37
C ALA A 212 6.38 -5.28 10.11
N ASP A 213 7.63 -4.90 10.38
CA ASP A 213 8.82 -5.73 10.16
C ASP A 213 8.91 -6.30 8.72
N GLY A 214 8.51 -5.49 7.74
CA GLY A 214 8.51 -5.86 6.32
C GLY A 214 7.29 -6.65 5.87
N HIS A 215 6.13 -6.45 6.51
CA HIS A 215 4.86 -7.05 6.12
C HIS A 215 3.91 -6.02 5.50
N PHE A 216 3.26 -6.42 4.41
CA PHE A 216 2.09 -5.73 3.90
C PHE A 216 0.92 -5.94 4.86
N LEU A 217 0.36 -4.83 5.37
CA LEU A 217 -0.89 -4.83 6.12
C LEU A 217 -1.94 -4.06 5.31
N GLY A 218 -2.24 -4.55 4.12
CA GLY A 218 -3.23 -3.98 3.21
C GLY A 218 -4.49 -4.82 3.11
N TRP A 219 -5.63 -4.15 2.90
CA TRP A 219 -6.91 -4.78 2.62
C TRP A 219 -7.62 -4.08 1.47
N THR A 220 -8.23 -4.88 0.59
CA THR A 220 -9.05 -4.45 -0.54
C THR A 220 -10.31 -5.33 -0.59
N GLN A 221 -11.35 -4.86 -1.28
CA GLN A 221 -12.61 -5.59 -1.33
C GLN A 221 -12.44 -6.98 -1.96
N GLY A 222 -12.95 -8.00 -1.25
CA GLY A 222 -12.89 -9.40 -1.65
C GLY A 222 -11.53 -10.07 -1.45
N LYS A 223 -10.55 -9.41 -0.83
CA LYS A 223 -9.28 -10.03 -0.46
C LYS A 223 -9.50 -11.07 0.64
N THR A 224 -9.02 -12.29 0.42
CA THR A 224 -9.07 -13.37 1.40
C THR A 224 -7.95 -13.19 2.43
N PRO A 225 -8.21 -13.36 3.74
CA PRO A 225 -7.17 -13.26 4.74
C PRO A 225 -6.16 -14.42 4.62
N TYR A 226 -4.90 -14.12 4.91
CA TYR A 226 -3.81 -15.10 4.88
C TYR A 226 -3.56 -15.63 6.29
N PRO A 227 -3.59 -16.96 6.52
CA PRO A 227 -3.41 -17.56 7.86
C PRO A 227 -2.00 -17.38 8.43
N GLY A 228 -1.06 -16.85 7.65
CA GLY A 228 0.27 -16.54 8.15
C GLY A 228 1.19 -17.74 8.28
N SER A 229 2.35 -17.49 8.87
CA SER A 229 3.27 -18.53 9.35
C SER A 229 3.98 -18.03 10.58
N ASP A 230 4.04 -18.85 11.63
CA ASP A 230 4.81 -18.58 12.85
C ASP A 230 6.26 -18.20 12.54
N SER A 231 6.84 -18.79 11.48
CA SER A 231 8.24 -18.53 11.09
C SER A 231 8.50 -17.12 10.55
N LEU A 232 7.43 -16.40 10.19
CA LEU A 232 7.44 -15.05 9.61
C LEU A 232 6.70 -14.02 10.48
N ALA A 233 6.23 -14.40 11.66
CA ALA A 233 5.46 -13.48 12.51
C ALA A 233 6.23 -12.18 12.82
N TRP A 234 5.56 -11.04 12.82
CA TRP A 234 6.18 -9.74 13.13
C TRP A 234 5.98 -9.37 14.59
N ARG A 235 6.91 -8.56 15.13
CA ARG A 235 6.94 -8.26 16.56
C ARG A 235 6.03 -7.08 16.91
N LEU A 236 5.18 -7.31 17.91
CA LEU A 236 4.31 -6.32 18.54
C LEU A 236 4.74 -6.10 19.99
N ASP A 237 5.15 -4.88 20.34
CA ASP A 237 5.59 -4.51 21.68
C ASP A 237 4.51 -3.70 22.43
N PRO A 238 4.50 -3.70 23.78
CA PRO A 238 3.60 -2.86 24.57
C PRO A 238 3.70 -1.38 24.20
N GLY A 239 2.56 -0.68 24.24
CA GLY A 239 2.48 0.76 23.95
C GLY A 239 2.33 1.12 22.47
N THR A 240 2.40 0.13 21.58
CA THR A 240 2.25 0.29 20.13
C THR A 240 0.81 0.62 19.72
N ASP A 241 0.64 1.52 18.77
CA ASP A 241 -0.61 1.78 18.06
C ASP A 241 -0.58 1.14 16.66
N LEU A 242 -1.73 0.64 16.22
CA LEU A 242 -1.99 0.35 14.81
C LEU A 242 -2.53 1.62 14.17
N LEU A 243 -1.82 2.15 13.18
CA LEU A 243 -2.34 3.25 12.37
C LEU A 243 -3.13 2.69 11.20
N LEU A 244 -4.46 2.78 11.28
CA LEU A 244 -5.37 2.34 10.22
C LEU A 244 -5.73 3.52 9.33
N GLN A 245 -5.27 3.51 8.08
CA GLN A 245 -5.74 4.45 7.05
C GLN A 245 -6.87 3.81 6.24
N LEU A 246 -7.99 4.51 6.14
CA LEU A 246 -9.11 4.15 5.28
C LEU A 246 -9.19 5.13 4.12
N HIS A 247 -9.28 4.60 2.91
CA HIS A 247 -9.70 5.34 1.73
C HIS A 247 -11.18 5.06 1.49
N MET A 248 -12.01 6.09 1.64
CA MET A 248 -13.47 5.99 1.66
C MET A 248 -14.13 6.82 0.56
N LEU A 249 -15.16 6.23 -0.06
CA LEU A 249 -15.92 6.82 -1.17
C LEU A 249 -17.34 7.21 -0.69
N PRO A 250 -17.73 8.49 -0.81
CA PRO A 250 -19.11 8.91 -0.52
C PRO A 250 -20.14 8.20 -1.42
N THR A 251 -21.29 7.84 -0.85
CA THR A 251 -22.33 7.02 -1.53
C THR A 251 -23.59 7.82 -1.90
N GLY A 252 -23.61 9.12 -1.63
CA GLY A 252 -24.81 9.95 -1.69
C GLY A 252 -25.63 9.95 -0.39
N LYS A 253 -25.14 9.29 0.67
CA LYS A 253 -25.74 9.27 2.01
C LYS A 253 -24.67 9.33 3.09
N GLU A 254 -25.01 9.89 4.25
CA GLU A 254 -24.14 9.80 5.41
C GLU A 254 -24.03 8.32 5.84
N GLU A 255 -22.80 7.87 6.02
CA GLU A 255 -22.49 6.47 6.32
C GLU A 255 -21.56 6.43 7.53
N SER A 256 -21.84 5.56 8.49
CA SER A 256 -20.99 5.37 9.66
C SER A 256 -20.04 4.20 9.46
N ILE A 257 -18.84 4.31 10.04
CA ILE A 257 -17.84 3.26 10.03
C ILE A 257 -17.19 3.06 11.40
N GLU A 258 -17.08 1.80 11.79
CA GLU A 258 -16.39 1.35 12.99
C GLU A 258 -15.66 0.05 12.66
N ALA A 259 -14.37 0.17 12.35
CA ALA A 259 -13.56 -0.92 11.90
C ALA A 259 -12.90 -1.69 13.05
N ARG A 260 -12.63 -2.97 12.82
CA ARG A 260 -11.96 -3.90 13.73
C ARG A 260 -10.87 -4.66 13.00
N VAL A 261 -9.80 -4.98 13.71
CA VAL A 261 -8.64 -5.73 13.23
C VAL A 261 -8.41 -6.90 14.18
N GLY A 262 -8.55 -8.12 13.68
CA GLY A 262 -8.22 -9.34 14.40
C GLY A 262 -6.75 -9.69 14.19
N LEU A 263 -6.00 -9.83 15.29
CA LEU A 263 -4.61 -10.26 15.28
C LEU A 263 -4.51 -11.69 15.82
N PHE A 264 -3.71 -12.50 15.12
CA PHE A 264 -3.45 -13.90 15.48
C PHE A 264 -1.97 -14.03 15.83
N PHE A 265 -1.69 -14.63 16.98
CA PHE A 265 -0.35 -14.72 17.52
C PHE A 265 0.33 -16.06 17.19
N ALA A 266 1.64 -16.01 17.05
CA ALA A 266 2.52 -17.17 17.01
C ALA A 266 3.02 -17.48 18.42
N ASP A 267 3.29 -18.76 18.68
CA ASP A 267 3.80 -19.21 19.97
C ASP A 267 5.29 -18.87 20.18
N ALA A 268 6.00 -18.52 19.11
CA ALA A 268 7.44 -18.27 19.12
C ALA A 268 7.85 -17.07 18.24
N PRO A 269 9.01 -16.44 18.51
CA PRO A 269 9.58 -15.41 17.64
C PRO A 269 9.84 -15.91 16.21
N PRO A 270 9.87 -15.01 15.20
CA PRO A 270 10.16 -15.39 13.82
C PRO A 270 11.58 -15.94 13.67
N LYS A 271 11.76 -16.87 12.74
CA LYS A 271 13.09 -17.42 12.40
C LYS A 271 13.80 -16.57 11.36
N ARG A 272 13.03 -15.94 10.46
CA ARG A 272 13.49 -15.05 9.40
C ARG A 272 12.56 -13.86 9.31
N ARG A 273 13.06 -12.71 8.86
CA ARG A 273 12.27 -11.48 8.71
C ARG A 273 12.35 -11.00 7.27
N PRO A 274 11.21 -10.61 6.67
CA PRO A 274 11.23 -10.00 5.35
C PRO A 274 11.74 -8.55 5.40
N ALA A 275 12.01 -8.02 4.20
CA ALA A 275 12.19 -6.61 3.93
C ALA A 275 11.22 -6.19 2.83
N MET A 276 10.87 -4.91 2.82
CA MET A 276 10.08 -4.29 1.76
C MET A 276 11.05 -3.56 0.82
N LEU A 277 11.04 -3.94 -0.45
CA LEU A 277 11.80 -3.24 -1.49
C LEU A 277 10.83 -2.56 -2.45
N ARG A 278 10.90 -1.24 -2.58
CA ARG A 278 10.08 -0.46 -3.52
C ARG A 278 10.91 -0.01 -4.72
N LEU A 279 10.72 -0.65 -5.87
CA LEU A 279 11.21 -0.11 -7.13
C LEU A 279 10.25 0.98 -7.61
N GLY A 280 10.78 2.02 -8.22
CA GLY A 280 9.94 3.10 -8.73
C GLY A 280 10.74 4.29 -9.23
N ARG A 281 10.03 5.23 -9.85
CA ARG A 281 10.60 6.45 -10.42
C ARG A 281 9.81 7.67 -9.99
N LYS A 282 10.52 8.71 -9.57
CA LYS A 282 9.97 10.02 -9.24
C LYS A 282 10.20 11.08 -10.32
N ASP A 283 10.98 10.76 -11.35
CA ASP A 283 11.22 11.60 -12.52
C ASP A 283 10.22 11.33 -13.66
N ILE A 284 9.00 10.92 -13.32
CA ILE A 284 7.90 10.72 -14.27
C ILE A 284 7.50 12.09 -14.85
N ASP A 285 7.50 12.20 -16.18
CA ASP A 285 7.08 13.39 -16.93
C ASP A 285 6.45 12.94 -18.26
N ILE A 286 5.13 12.74 -18.23
CA ILE A 286 4.33 12.20 -19.33
C ILE A 286 3.76 13.35 -20.15
N PRO A 287 4.16 13.52 -21.42
CA PRO A 287 3.64 14.58 -22.27
C PRO A 287 2.12 14.46 -22.47
N ALA A 288 1.43 15.60 -22.63
CA ALA A 288 0.03 15.64 -23.05
C ALA A 288 -0.16 14.87 -24.36
N GLY A 289 -1.15 13.97 -24.40
CA GLY A 289 -1.50 13.21 -25.60
C GLY A 289 -0.62 11.97 -25.87
N ALA A 290 0.41 11.69 -25.06
CA ALA A 290 1.27 10.54 -25.26
C ALA A 290 0.54 9.23 -24.93
N SER A 291 0.44 8.29 -25.88
CA SER A 291 -0.31 7.04 -25.68
C SER A 291 0.55 5.83 -25.26
N ASP A 292 1.87 5.99 -25.21
CA ASP A 292 2.81 4.89 -24.97
C ASP A 292 4.09 5.39 -24.28
N HIS A 293 3.94 5.96 -23.09
CA HIS A 293 5.07 6.43 -22.28
C HIS A 293 5.52 5.32 -21.33
N TRP A 294 6.80 4.94 -21.35
CA TRP A 294 7.34 3.88 -20.50
C TRP A 294 8.33 4.40 -19.48
N ILE A 295 8.26 3.87 -18.27
CA ILE A 295 9.30 3.98 -17.25
C ILE A 295 9.85 2.61 -16.91
N ARG A 296 11.10 2.59 -16.43
CA ARG A 296 11.77 1.37 -15.97
C ARG A 296 12.59 1.65 -14.73
N ASP A 297 12.58 0.72 -13.79
CA ASP A 297 13.54 0.66 -12.68
C ASP A 297 14.04 -0.78 -12.50
N ALA A 298 15.24 -0.94 -11.96
CA ALA A 298 15.85 -2.24 -11.77
C ALA A 298 16.80 -2.27 -10.57
N TYR A 299 16.86 -3.41 -9.88
CA TYR A 299 17.75 -3.63 -8.74
C TYR A 299 18.38 -5.02 -8.77
N ARG A 300 19.71 -5.06 -8.71
CA ARG A 300 20.48 -6.31 -8.68
C ARG A 300 20.63 -6.80 -7.25
N LEU A 301 20.17 -8.02 -6.99
CA LEU A 301 20.13 -8.60 -5.66
C LEU A 301 21.53 -8.93 -5.13
N PRO A 302 21.92 -8.48 -3.92
CA PRO A 302 23.22 -8.77 -3.34
C PRO A 302 23.29 -10.16 -2.66
N VAL A 303 22.15 -10.82 -2.45
CA VAL A 303 21.97 -12.04 -1.66
C VAL A 303 20.85 -12.90 -2.26
N ASP A 304 20.79 -14.18 -1.89
CA ASP A 304 19.70 -15.08 -2.25
C ASP A 304 18.42 -14.71 -1.49
N VAL A 305 17.29 -14.66 -2.19
CA VAL A 305 16.01 -14.25 -1.61
C VAL A 305 14.84 -15.10 -2.08
N GLU A 306 13.74 -15.01 -1.35
CA GLU A 306 12.42 -15.51 -1.72
C GLU A 306 11.46 -14.31 -1.81
N VAL A 307 10.83 -14.10 -2.95
CA VAL A 307 9.76 -13.08 -3.08
C VAL A 307 8.45 -13.70 -2.61
N LEU A 308 7.82 -13.06 -1.64
CA LEU A 308 6.62 -13.58 -1.01
C LEU A 308 5.34 -12.92 -1.54
N THR A 309 5.37 -11.60 -1.70
CA THR A 309 4.23 -10.77 -2.11
C THR A 309 4.73 -9.65 -3.01
N ILE A 310 3.93 -9.23 -3.99
CA ILE A 310 4.20 -8.13 -4.92
C ILE A 310 3.01 -7.17 -4.96
N TYR A 311 3.26 -5.87 -4.88
CA TYR A 311 2.25 -4.82 -4.91
C TYR A 311 2.61 -3.77 -5.97
N PRO A 312 2.01 -3.85 -7.17
CA PRO A 312 2.11 -2.80 -8.18
C PRO A 312 1.17 -1.62 -7.87
N HIS A 313 1.63 -0.40 -8.15
CA HIS A 313 0.87 0.83 -7.97
C HIS A 313 1.20 1.86 -9.05
N ALA A 314 0.15 2.35 -9.73
CA ALA A 314 0.16 3.49 -10.64
C ALA A 314 -1.23 4.15 -10.60
N HIS A 315 -1.34 5.41 -11.03
CA HIS A 315 -2.61 6.14 -11.06
C HIS A 315 -3.39 5.92 -12.38
N TYR A 316 -4.22 6.90 -12.77
CA TYR A 316 -5.22 6.76 -13.84
C TYR A 316 -4.64 6.57 -15.24
N LEU A 317 -3.42 7.06 -15.51
CA LEU A 317 -2.79 6.93 -16.82
C LEU A 317 -2.09 5.59 -16.99
N GLY A 318 -1.79 4.88 -15.89
CA GLY A 318 -1.24 3.54 -15.92
C GLY A 318 -2.06 2.62 -16.85
N ARG A 319 -1.39 2.00 -17.81
CA ARG A 319 -1.99 1.11 -18.82
C ARG A 319 -1.52 -0.31 -18.62
N GLU A 320 -0.21 -0.50 -18.50
CA GLU A 320 0.42 -1.81 -18.46
C GLU A 320 1.53 -1.84 -17.42
N ILE A 321 1.62 -2.94 -16.67
CA ILE A 321 2.63 -3.15 -15.63
C ILE A 321 3.29 -4.49 -15.81
N GLN A 322 4.61 -4.50 -15.90
CA GLN A 322 5.44 -5.70 -15.97
C GLN A 322 6.44 -5.71 -14.82
N ALA A 323 6.57 -6.86 -14.16
CA ALA A 323 7.70 -7.12 -13.29
C ALA A 323 8.24 -8.54 -13.47
N TYR A 324 9.56 -8.65 -13.53
CA TYR A 324 10.27 -9.90 -13.70
C TYR A 324 11.66 -9.83 -13.08
N ALA A 325 12.29 -10.98 -12.89
CA ALA A 325 13.70 -11.08 -12.55
C ALA A 325 14.49 -11.60 -13.76
N GLU A 326 15.54 -10.89 -14.13
CA GLU A 326 16.57 -11.38 -15.05
C GLU A 326 17.58 -12.19 -14.22
N LEU A 327 17.61 -13.50 -14.45
CA LEU A 327 18.47 -14.43 -13.71
C LEU A 327 19.92 -14.36 -14.24
N PRO A 328 20.93 -14.74 -13.43
CA PRO A 328 22.33 -14.72 -13.85
C PRO A 328 22.66 -15.59 -15.09
N ASN A 329 21.82 -16.59 -15.37
CA ASN A 329 21.92 -17.43 -16.57
C ASN A 329 21.29 -16.80 -17.83
N GLY A 330 20.69 -15.61 -17.71
CA GLY A 330 20.00 -14.90 -18.79
C GLY A 330 18.52 -15.25 -18.95
N GLU A 331 17.98 -16.20 -18.16
CA GLU A 331 16.56 -16.53 -18.16
C GLU A 331 15.74 -15.45 -17.44
N ARG A 332 14.45 -15.36 -17.79
CA ARG A 332 13.50 -14.44 -17.18
C ARG A 332 12.51 -15.21 -16.31
N GLU A 333 12.44 -14.85 -15.04
CA GLU A 333 11.40 -15.31 -14.12
C GLU A 333 10.33 -14.23 -13.98
N TRP A 334 9.09 -14.52 -14.39
CA TRP A 334 8.00 -13.55 -14.34
C TRP A 334 7.42 -13.44 -12.93
N LEU A 335 7.35 -12.22 -12.42
CA LEU A 335 6.77 -11.93 -11.12
C LEU A 335 5.32 -11.46 -11.26
N ILE A 336 5.03 -10.57 -12.21
CA ILE A 336 3.67 -10.15 -12.56
C ILE A 336 3.63 -9.55 -13.96
N TRP A 337 2.50 -9.70 -14.66
CA TRP A 337 2.17 -8.90 -15.83
C TRP A 337 0.69 -8.51 -15.77
N ILE A 338 0.40 -7.23 -15.85
CA ILE A 338 -0.96 -6.66 -15.94
C ILE A 338 -1.05 -5.90 -17.26
N GLU A 339 -1.90 -6.37 -18.18
CA GLU A 339 -2.09 -5.78 -19.52
C GLU A 339 -3.10 -4.63 -19.57
N ASP A 340 -4.00 -4.56 -18.58
CA ASP A 340 -5.01 -3.51 -18.43
C ASP A 340 -5.06 -3.09 -16.95
N TRP A 341 -4.13 -2.22 -16.58
CA TRP A 341 -4.11 -1.62 -15.24
C TRP A 341 -5.38 -0.81 -15.00
N ASP A 342 -5.88 -0.89 -13.77
CA ASP A 342 -7.02 -0.08 -13.33
C ASP A 342 -6.75 0.38 -11.90
N PHE A 343 -6.64 1.69 -11.73
CA PHE A 343 -6.42 2.31 -10.43
C PHE A 343 -7.52 1.98 -9.40
N ASN A 344 -8.71 1.59 -9.85
CA ASN A 344 -9.78 1.17 -8.92
C ASN A 344 -9.62 -0.28 -8.45
N TRP A 345 -8.73 -1.06 -9.07
CA TRP A 345 -8.52 -2.49 -8.77
C TRP A 345 -7.07 -2.79 -8.48
N GLN A 346 -6.57 -2.17 -7.41
CA GLN A 346 -5.22 -2.40 -6.89
C GLN A 346 -5.26 -3.43 -5.79
N ASP A 347 -4.28 -4.33 -5.74
CA ASP A 347 -4.17 -5.35 -4.70
C ASP A 347 -2.70 -5.74 -4.53
N ASP A 348 -2.31 -6.19 -3.33
CA ASP A 348 -1.05 -6.90 -3.15
C ASP A 348 -1.25 -8.39 -3.41
N TYR A 349 -0.43 -8.95 -4.31
CA TYR A 349 -0.56 -10.31 -4.77
C TYR A 349 0.44 -11.21 -4.05
N ARG A 350 -0.06 -12.07 -3.18
CA ARG A 350 0.72 -13.12 -2.51
C ARG A 350 1.03 -14.24 -3.50
N PHE A 351 2.29 -14.65 -3.63
CA PHE A 351 2.62 -15.82 -4.44
C PHE A 351 2.10 -17.11 -3.77
N ALA A 352 1.57 -18.04 -4.58
CA ALA A 352 1.09 -19.34 -4.12
C ALA A 352 2.20 -20.18 -3.47
N ALA A 353 3.43 -20.00 -3.96
CA ALA A 353 4.66 -20.45 -3.33
C ALA A 353 5.71 -19.35 -3.46
N PRO A 354 6.57 -19.12 -2.45
CA PRO A 354 7.65 -18.14 -2.54
C PRO A 354 8.51 -18.33 -3.79
N VAL A 355 8.80 -17.24 -4.51
CA VAL A 355 9.62 -17.27 -5.72
C VAL A 355 11.09 -17.10 -5.34
N PHE A 356 11.91 -18.14 -5.51
CA PHE A 356 13.34 -18.07 -5.24
C PHE A 356 14.07 -17.27 -6.32
N LEU A 357 14.90 -16.32 -5.91
CA LEU A 357 15.79 -15.56 -6.77
C LEU A 357 17.23 -15.61 -6.22
N PRO A 358 18.23 -16.02 -7.03
CA PRO A 358 19.61 -16.09 -6.59
C PRO A 358 20.25 -14.70 -6.50
N ALA A 359 21.29 -14.58 -5.68
CA ALA A 359 22.16 -13.41 -5.68
C ALA A 359 22.67 -13.13 -7.11
N GLY A 360 22.68 -11.85 -7.48
CA GLY A 360 23.06 -11.41 -8.81
C GLY A 360 21.93 -11.38 -9.83
N ALA A 361 20.75 -11.93 -9.53
CA ALA A 361 19.53 -11.70 -10.30
C ALA A 361 19.13 -10.21 -10.23
N THR A 362 18.57 -9.68 -11.32
CA THR A 362 18.12 -8.29 -11.41
C THR A 362 16.59 -8.26 -11.41
N LEU A 363 16.01 -7.72 -10.35
CA LEU A 363 14.59 -7.37 -10.31
C LEU A 363 14.35 -6.19 -11.25
N VAL A 364 13.33 -6.27 -12.08
CA VAL A 364 12.98 -5.28 -13.09
C VAL A 364 11.50 -4.94 -12.97
N MET A 365 11.19 -3.66 -13.04
CA MET A 365 9.83 -3.14 -13.24
C MET A 365 9.76 -2.28 -14.50
N GLU A 366 8.67 -2.40 -15.26
CA GLU A 366 8.39 -1.59 -16.45
C GLU A 366 6.91 -1.23 -16.48
N TYR A 367 6.61 0.06 -16.55
CA TYR A 367 5.25 0.59 -16.47
C TYR A 367 5.00 1.44 -17.70
N ALA A 368 3.87 1.21 -18.36
CA ALA A 368 3.42 1.99 -19.50
C ALA A 368 2.23 2.87 -19.11
N TYR A 369 2.21 4.09 -19.62
CA TYR A 369 1.16 5.08 -19.40
C TYR A 369 0.54 5.54 -20.73
N ASP A 370 -0.76 5.79 -20.70
CA ASP A 370 -1.55 6.37 -21.80
C ASP A 370 -2.21 7.67 -21.35
N ASN A 371 -1.59 8.79 -21.72
CA ASN A 371 -2.08 10.15 -21.54
C ASN A 371 -2.76 10.70 -22.81
N SER A 372 -3.28 9.84 -23.68
CA SER A 372 -4.05 10.26 -24.85
C SER A 372 -5.49 10.60 -24.48
N ALA A 373 -6.19 11.28 -25.39
CA ALA A 373 -7.64 11.51 -25.29
C ALA A 373 -8.45 10.22 -25.55
N GLN A 374 -7.82 9.12 -25.96
CA GLN A 374 -8.48 7.83 -26.18
C GLN A 374 -8.46 6.94 -24.93
N ASN A 375 -7.62 7.24 -23.92
CA ASN A 375 -7.64 6.52 -22.66
C ASN A 375 -8.99 6.76 -21.95
N PRO A 376 -9.82 5.71 -21.73
CA PRO A 376 -11.11 5.86 -21.04
C PRO A 376 -10.97 6.32 -19.58
N ARG A 377 -9.77 6.23 -19.00
CA ARG A 377 -9.43 6.65 -17.64
C ARG A 377 -8.74 8.02 -17.61
N GLN A 378 -8.65 8.74 -18.73
CA GLN A 378 -8.02 10.06 -18.80
C GLN A 378 -8.71 11.06 -17.85
N PRO A 379 -8.02 11.57 -16.81
CA PRO A 379 -8.62 12.51 -15.86
C PRO A 379 -8.75 13.95 -16.40
N HIS A 380 -8.13 14.29 -17.53
CA HIS A 380 -8.12 15.65 -18.08
C HIS A 380 -8.64 15.71 -19.53
N ASP A 381 -9.59 16.60 -19.77
CA ASP A 381 -10.08 16.93 -21.12
C ASP A 381 -9.92 18.44 -21.39
N PRO A 382 -9.00 18.86 -22.28
CA PRO A 382 -8.05 18.04 -23.04
C PRO A 382 -6.90 17.48 -22.15
N PRO A 383 -6.18 16.44 -22.61
CA PRO A 383 -5.02 15.91 -21.89
C PRO A 383 -3.97 16.99 -21.61
N VAL A 384 -3.39 16.96 -20.41
CA VAL A 384 -2.31 17.87 -19.97
C VAL A 384 -1.04 17.08 -19.69
N ARG A 385 0.10 17.75 -19.56
CA ARG A 385 1.34 17.10 -19.13
C ARG A 385 1.18 16.67 -17.67
N VAL A 386 1.48 15.41 -17.37
CA VAL A 386 1.35 14.82 -16.02
C VAL A 386 2.74 14.41 -15.51
N ARG A 387 3.01 14.67 -14.22
CA ARG A 387 4.30 14.37 -13.57
C ARG A 387 4.10 13.45 -12.37
N TYR A 388 5.20 13.03 -11.76
CA TYR A 388 5.14 12.35 -10.46
C TYR A 388 4.39 13.22 -9.43
N GLY A 389 3.49 12.61 -8.67
CA GLY A 389 2.80 13.29 -7.57
C GLY A 389 1.91 12.35 -6.77
N LEU A 390 1.38 12.85 -5.65
CA LEU A 390 0.59 12.05 -4.71
C LEU A 390 -0.90 12.00 -5.06
N HIS A 391 -1.39 12.91 -5.91
CA HIS A 391 -2.80 12.92 -6.29
C HIS A 391 -3.07 11.92 -7.40
N SER A 392 -4.28 11.36 -7.44
CA SER A 392 -4.69 10.40 -8.50
C SER A 392 -4.66 10.98 -9.91
N THR A 393 -4.66 12.31 -10.06
CA THR A 393 -4.47 13.03 -11.33
C THR A 393 -3.02 13.31 -11.68
N ASP A 394 -2.11 13.18 -10.72
CA ASP A 394 -0.68 13.03 -10.98
C ASP A 394 -0.38 11.56 -11.34
N GLU A 395 0.89 11.18 -11.49
CA GLU A 395 1.25 9.78 -11.66
C GLU A 395 2.25 9.22 -10.65
N MET A 396 2.20 7.90 -10.50
CA MET A 396 3.16 7.08 -9.79
C MET A 396 3.49 5.81 -10.59
N GLY A 397 4.61 5.20 -10.23
CA GLY A 397 5.01 3.91 -10.77
C GLY A 397 5.87 3.21 -9.76
N ASP A 398 5.21 2.65 -8.75
CA ASP A 398 5.85 1.96 -7.64
C ASP A 398 5.52 0.47 -7.69
N LEU A 399 6.54 -0.35 -7.51
CA LEU A 399 6.43 -1.79 -7.34
C LEU A 399 7.07 -2.18 -6.01
N THR A 400 6.23 -2.52 -5.03
CA THR A 400 6.70 -2.97 -3.72
C THR A 400 6.77 -4.49 -3.66
N LEU A 401 7.89 -5.03 -3.20
CA LEU A 401 8.14 -6.46 -3.06
C LEU A 401 8.40 -6.79 -1.60
N GLN A 402 7.66 -7.76 -1.06
CA GLN A 402 8.01 -8.40 0.20
C GLN A 402 9.06 -9.48 -0.09
N ILE A 403 10.29 -9.23 0.34
CA ILE A 403 11.44 -10.08 0.04
C ILE A 403 11.99 -10.68 1.32
N LEU A 404 12.15 -12.00 1.32
CA LEU A 404 12.69 -12.76 2.43
C LEU A 404 14.10 -13.28 2.10
N PRO A 405 15.16 -12.77 2.74
CA PRO A 405 16.49 -13.35 2.61
C PRO A 405 16.49 -14.83 2.99
N ARG A 406 17.20 -15.66 2.22
CA ARG A 406 17.32 -17.10 2.55
C ARG A 406 18.01 -17.32 3.89
N ARG A 407 18.96 -16.45 4.25
CA ARG A 407 19.66 -16.45 5.54
C ARG A 407 19.33 -15.19 6.33
N SER A 408 19.06 -15.32 7.62
CA SER A 408 18.69 -14.17 8.47
C SER A 408 19.80 -13.12 8.58
N GLU A 409 21.07 -13.53 8.46
CA GLU A 409 22.25 -12.65 8.47
C GLU A 409 22.35 -11.73 7.24
N ASP A 410 21.69 -12.09 6.13
CA ASP A 410 21.73 -11.33 4.89
C ASP A 410 20.77 -10.13 4.88
N LEU A 411 19.85 -10.04 5.83
CA LEU A 411 18.83 -8.98 5.89
C LEU A 411 19.45 -7.58 5.94
N GLU A 412 20.42 -7.36 6.83
CA GLU A 412 21.06 -6.05 6.97
C GLU A 412 21.93 -5.70 5.77
N ARG A 413 22.50 -6.71 5.11
CA ARG A 413 23.21 -6.50 3.83
C ARG A 413 22.24 -6.06 2.74
N LEU A 414 21.10 -6.75 2.60
CA LEU A 414 20.06 -6.42 1.62
C LEU A 414 19.50 -5.00 1.85
N ARG A 415 19.10 -4.69 3.10
CA ARG A 415 18.54 -3.39 3.47
C ARG A 415 19.51 -2.25 3.21
N ARG A 416 20.76 -2.38 3.66
CA ARG A 416 21.76 -1.33 3.46
C ARG A 416 22.07 -1.10 1.98
N ASP A 417 22.17 -2.17 1.19
CA ASP A 417 22.48 -2.05 -0.23
C ASP A 417 21.32 -1.38 -0.99
N PHE A 418 20.10 -1.84 -0.73
CA PHE A 418 18.90 -1.26 -1.32
C PHE A 418 18.68 0.19 -0.90
N TYR A 419 18.90 0.52 0.38
CA TYR A 419 18.75 1.87 0.91
C TYR A 419 19.63 2.88 0.16
N ARG A 420 20.85 2.51 -0.25
CA ARG A 420 21.72 3.38 -1.05
C ARG A 420 21.13 3.70 -2.42
N LYS A 421 20.56 2.70 -3.10
CA LYS A 421 19.87 2.89 -4.38
C LYS A 421 18.66 3.80 -4.18
N TRP A 422 17.79 3.45 -3.23
CA TRP A 422 16.57 4.18 -2.95
C TRP A 422 16.87 5.64 -2.62
N LEU A 423 17.84 5.90 -1.73
CA LEU A 423 18.23 7.25 -1.35
C LEU A 423 18.72 8.10 -2.54
N GLY A 424 19.47 7.50 -3.47
CA GLY A 424 19.86 8.18 -4.71
C GLY A 424 18.66 8.56 -5.57
N GLN A 425 17.71 7.64 -5.76
CA GLN A 425 16.49 7.90 -6.53
C GLN A 425 15.58 8.93 -5.89
N GLU A 426 15.46 8.94 -4.56
CA GLU A 426 14.71 9.97 -3.84
C GLU A 426 15.34 11.34 -4.10
N ILE A 427 16.66 11.49 -3.97
CA ILE A 427 17.36 12.75 -4.25
C ILE A 427 17.09 13.22 -5.69
N ASP A 428 17.27 12.34 -6.69
CA ASP A 428 17.03 12.69 -8.08
C ASP A 428 15.56 13.07 -8.35
N GLY A 429 14.63 12.37 -7.72
CA GLY A 429 13.19 12.66 -7.76
C GLY A 429 12.83 14.04 -7.22
N TYR A 430 13.29 14.37 -6.01
CA TYR A 430 13.01 15.68 -5.42
C TYR A 430 13.69 16.83 -6.18
N LYS A 431 14.84 16.59 -6.81
CA LYS A 431 15.43 17.58 -7.75
C LYS A 431 14.53 17.83 -8.96
N LYS A 432 13.88 16.80 -9.49
CA LYS A 432 12.90 16.95 -10.58
C LYS A 432 11.63 17.69 -10.16
N LEU A 433 11.16 17.49 -8.94
CA LEU A 433 10.05 18.27 -8.41
C LEU A 433 10.40 19.77 -8.34
N LEU A 434 11.62 20.11 -7.89
CA LEU A 434 12.10 21.50 -7.89
C LEU A 434 12.34 22.09 -9.28
N GLU A 435 12.55 21.29 -10.32
CA GLU A 435 12.56 21.81 -11.70
C GLU A 435 11.17 22.31 -12.13
N ALA A 436 10.10 21.72 -11.59
CA ALA A 436 8.72 22.11 -11.87
C ALA A 436 8.25 23.28 -10.99
N ASP A 437 8.61 23.26 -9.70
CA ASP A 437 8.37 24.36 -8.77
C ASP A 437 9.63 24.67 -7.94
N PRO A 438 10.47 25.63 -8.41
CA PRO A 438 11.71 25.97 -7.73
C PRO A 438 11.54 26.67 -6.38
N GLN A 439 10.33 27.07 -5.99
CA GLN A 439 10.06 27.79 -4.74
C GLN A 439 9.33 26.92 -3.70
N ASP A 440 9.12 25.64 -4.02
CA ASP A 440 8.49 24.70 -3.09
C ASP A 440 9.42 24.43 -1.89
N TRP A 441 9.12 25.12 -0.79
CA TRP A 441 9.87 25.05 0.46
C TRP A 441 9.81 23.67 1.12
N ASP A 442 8.72 22.92 0.97
CA ASP A 442 8.56 21.58 1.56
C ASP A 442 9.43 20.57 0.81
N THR A 443 9.45 20.69 -0.52
CA THR A 443 10.34 19.91 -1.38
C THR A 443 11.82 20.23 -1.11
N HIS A 444 12.18 21.50 -0.91
CA HIS A 444 13.54 21.89 -0.49
C HIS A 444 13.94 21.28 0.87
N HIS A 445 13.08 21.40 1.88
CA HIS A 445 13.30 20.81 3.20
C HIS A 445 13.49 19.29 3.12
N THR A 446 12.62 18.62 2.38
CA THR A 446 12.66 17.17 2.22
C THR A 446 13.93 16.74 1.47
N LEU A 447 14.32 17.45 0.42
CA LEU A 447 15.58 17.20 -0.29
C LEU A 447 16.80 17.39 0.63
N ALA A 448 16.80 18.44 1.47
CA ALA A 448 17.85 18.65 2.46
C ALA A 448 17.97 17.47 3.44
N MET A 449 16.84 16.92 3.90
CA MET A 449 16.81 15.73 4.75
C MET A 449 17.42 14.50 4.06
N PHE A 450 17.20 14.32 2.76
CA PHE A 450 17.86 13.26 1.99
C PHE A 450 19.36 13.50 1.79
N TYR A 451 19.79 14.75 1.61
CA TYR A 451 21.21 15.10 1.59
C TYR A 451 21.87 14.82 2.95
N MET A 452 21.20 15.11 4.07
CA MET A 452 21.69 14.72 5.40
C MET A 452 21.87 13.21 5.52
N ARG A 453 20.87 12.42 5.11
CA ARG A 453 20.92 10.95 5.14
C ARG A 453 22.01 10.35 4.25
N SER A 454 22.35 11.02 3.15
CA SER A 454 23.43 10.60 2.24
C SER A 454 24.80 11.12 2.62
N GLY A 455 24.92 11.89 3.72
CA GLY A 455 26.17 12.48 4.19
C GLY A 455 26.62 13.72 3.40
N GLN A 456 25.76 14.26 2.53
CA GLN A 456 26.03 15.44 1.71
C GLN A 456 25.63 16.73 2.45
N ARG A 457 26.18 16.93 3.65
CA ARG A 457 25.83 18.06 4.55
C ARG A 457 25.85 19.44 3.87
N PRO A 458 26.85 19.81 3.03
CA PRO A 458 26.84 21.13 2.38
C PRO A 458 25.59 21.40 1.54
N LEU A 459 25.14 20.42 0.76
CA LEU A 459 23.91 20.53 -0.04
C LEU A 459 22.66 20.57 0.85
N ALA A 460 22.68 19.86 1.97
CA ALA A 460 21.58 19.95 2.93
C ALA A 460 21.43 21.35 3.52
N LEU A 461 22.53 22.00 3.92
CA LEU A 461 22.49 23.35 4.48
C LEU A 461 21.95 24.36 3.46
N GLU A 462 22.39 24.29 2.20
CA GLU A 462 21.88 25.11 1.09
C GLU A 462 20.36 24.96 0.93
N HIS A 463 19.85 23.73 0.91
CA HIS A 463 18.42 23.50 0.74
C HIS A 463 17.59 23.81 2.00
N PHE A 464 18.14 23.68 3.21
CA PHE A 464 17.47 24.19 4.40
C PHE A 464 17.38 25.72 4.40
N GLU A 465 18.41 26.41 3.93
CA GLU A 465 18.39 27.86 3.75
C GLU A 465 17.32 28.28 2.74
N LEU A 466 17.25 27.63 1.57
CA LEU A 466 16.21 27.87 0.57
C LEU A 466 14.79 27.58 1.10
N ALA A 467 14.61 26.49 1.86
CA ALA A 467 13.32 26.19 2.47
C ALA A 467 12.86 27.32 3.41
N LEU A 468 13.78 27.89 4.20
CA LEU A 468 13.49 28.99 5.11
C LEU A 468 13.45 30.37 4.42
N GLU A 469 14.08 30.53 3.26
CA GLU A 469 13.92 31.72 2.42
C GLU A 469 12.47 31.83 1.95
N TYR A 470 11.91 30.71 1.46
CA TYR A 470 10.54 30.66 0.95
C TYR A 470 9.48 30.47 2.05
N ASN A 471 9.82 29.88 3.20
CA ASN A 471 8.95 29.81 4.37
C ASN A 471 9.71 30.05 5.70
N PRO A 472 9.88 31.32 6.10
CA PRO A 472 10.71 31.71 7.26
C PRO A 472 10.19 31.29 8.64
N ASP A 473 8.95 30.82 8.73
CA ASP A 473 8.31 30.48 10.01
C ASP A 473 8.14 28.96 10.19
N TYR A 474 8.69 28.13 9.28
CA TYR A 474 8.55 26.67 9.30
C TYR A 474 9.39 26.01 10.42
N PRO A 475 8.78 25.54 11.52
CA PRO A 475 9.54 25.14 12.70
C PRO A 475 10.35 23.86 12.48
N GLU A 476 9.85 22.89 11.71
CA GLU A 476 10.56 21.65 11.39
C GLU A 476 11.81 21.90 10.54
N ALA A 477 11.79 22.87 9.62
CA ALA A 477 12.99 23.26 8.88
C ALA A 477 14.03 23.92 9.78
N HIS A 478 13.61 24.80 10.68
CA HIS A 478 14.52 25.37 11.67
C HIS A 478 15.17 24.30 12.55
N VAL A 479 14.41 23.32 13.04
CA VAL A 479 14.96 22.21 13.84
C VAL A 479 15.97 21.39 13.02
N ASN A 480 15.61 20.97 11.81
CA ASN A 480 16.48 20.12 10.99
C ASN A 480 17.76 20.86 10.53
N PHE A 481 17.66 22.14 10.22
CA PHE A 481 18.81 22.99 9.93
C PHE A 481 19.70 23.14 11.17
N GLY A 482 19.12 23.42 12.34
CA GLY A 482 19.85 23.47 13.61
C GLY A 482 20.62 22.18 13.92
N ILE A 483 20.00 21.01 13.67
CA ILE A 483 20.65 19.69 13.80
C ILE A 483 21.82 19.57 12.81
N ALA A 484 21.64 19.97 11.56
CA ALA A 484 22.70 19.94 10.55
C ALA A 484 23.89 20.85 10.89
N LEU A 485 23.63 22.04 11.46
CA LEU A 485 24.64 22.96 11.98
C LEU A 485 25.37 22.36 13.19
N ALA A 486 24.64 21.79 14.13
CA ALA A 486 25.19 21.13 15.31
C ALA A 486 26.15 19.99 14.96
N GLN A 487 25.85 19.19 13.93
CA GLN A 487 26.75 18.14 13.43
C GLN A 487 28.10 18.69 12.93
N GLY A 488 28.12 19.92 12.41
CA GLY A 488 29.34 20.63 12.04
C GLY A 488 29.99 21.43 13.16
N ARG A 489 29.45 21.34 14.38
CA ARG A 489 29.87 22.12 15.55
C ARG A 489 29.62 23.62 15.46
N GLU A 490 28.65 24.04 14.66
CA GLU A 490 28.20 25.43 14.54
C GLU A 490 27.10 25.70 15.58
N TRP A 491 27.46 25.54 16.86
CA TRP A 491 26.50 25.43 17.97
C TRP A 491 25.69 26.72 18.20
N GLU A 492 26.32 27.89 18.08
CA GLU A 492 25.63 29.18 18.23
C GLU A 492 24.57 29.40 17.13
N GLN A 493 24.87 29.04 15.89
CA GLN A 493 23.90 29.12 14.80
C GLN A 493 22.77 28.11 15.03
N ALA A 494 23.09 26.88 15.47
CA ALA A 494 22.08 25.89 15.81
C ALA A 494 21.12 26.39 16.91
N VAL A 495 21.64 27.04 17.96
CA VAL A 495 20.83 27.69 19.02
C VAL A 495 19.84 28.67 18.41
N ALA A 496 20.28 29.57 17.52
CA ALA A 496 19.42 30.58 16.91
C ALA A 496 18.27 29.94 16.10
N HIS A 497 18.55 28.85 15.36
CA HIS A 497 17.49 28.13 14.65
C HIS A 497 16.52 27.43 15.60
N PHE A 498 16.97 26.79 16.68
CA PHE A 498 16.04 26.18 17.64
C PHE A 498 15.19 27.22 18.37
N GLU A 499 15.76 28.37 18.73
CA GLU A 499 14.99 29.49 19.29
C GLU A 499 13.93 29.99 18.30
N ARG A 500 14.26 30.06 17.00
CA ARG A 500 13.31 30.45 15.96
C ARG A 500 12.18 29.42 15.78
N ALA A 501 12.49 28.12 15.81
CA ALA A 501 11.48 27.07 15.83
C ALA A 501 10.51 27.22 17.01
N LEU A 502 11.02 27.58 18.19
CA LEU A 502 10.23 27.80 19.41
C LEU A 502 9.44 29.12 19.39
N GLN A 503 9.83 30.11 18.58
CA GLN A 503 9.00 31.30 18.36
C GLN A 503 7.73 30.94 17.57
N SER A 504 7.84 30.08 16.56
CA SER A 504 6.70 29.59 15.80
C SER A 504 5.87 28.55 16.56
N ASN A 505 6.53 27.64 17.29
CA ASN A 505 5.89 26.59 18.07
C ASN A 505 6.53 26.47 19.46
N PRO A 506 6.03 27.21 20.47
CA PRO A 506 6.58 27.21 21.82
C PRO A 506 6.58 25.84 22.52
N ASP A 507 5.70 24.92 22.09
CA ASP A 507 5.58 23.59 22.69
C ASP A 507 6.34 22.50 21.90
N PHE A 508 7.25 22.89 21.01
CA PHE A 508 8.00 21.94 20.19
C PHE A 508 9.10 21.22 21.00
N ALA A 509 8.74 20.05 21.55
CA ALA A 509 9.62 19.23 22.39
C ALA A 509 11.01 18.97 21.79
N GLU A 510 11.09 18.66 20.50
CA GLU A 510 12.35 18.37 19.83
C GLU A 510 13.26 19.61 19.74
N ALA A 511 12.68 20.78 19.47
CA ALA A 511 13.42 22.04 19.48
C ALA A 511 13.95 22.37 20.88
N HIS A 512 13.12 22.20 21.93
CA HIS A 512 13.57 22.37 23.32
C HIS A 512 14.70 21.42 23.70
N PHE A 513 14.58 20.15 23.34
CA PHE A 513 15.60 19.15 23.63
C PHE A 513 16.93 19.51 22.97
N ASN A 514 16.91 19.79 21.66
CA ASN A 514 18.12 20.12 20.91
C ASN A 514 18.73 21.47 21.32
N LEU A 515 17.91 22.48 21.65
CA LEU A 515 18.38 23.74 22.21
C LEU A 515 19.10 23.54 23.55
N GLY A 516 18.51 22.76 24.46
CA GLY A 516 19.13 22.41 25.73
C GLY A 516 20.49 21.73 25.53
N LEU A 517 20.58 20.78 24.59
CA LEU A 517 21.84 20.12 24.24
C LEU A 517 22.90 21.10 23.71
N MET A 518 22.52 22.04 22.82
CA MET A 518 23.49 23.00 22.28
C MET A 518 23.96 24.01 23.32
N LEU A 519 23.07 24.47 24.20
CA LEU A 519 23.43 25.34 25.32
C LEU A 519 24.39 24.64 26.30
N GLU A 520 24.23 23.34 26.55
CA GLU A 520 25.21 22.56 27.32
C GLU A 520 26.58 22.52 26.64
N MET A 521 26.63 22.25 25.32
CA MET A 521 27.88 22.23 24.55
C MET A 521 28.62 23.58 24.60
N LEU A 522 27.87 24.68 24.73
CA LEU A 522 28.37 26.04 24.90
C LEU A 522 28.70 26.43 26.35
N GLY A 523 28.50 25.55 27.33
CA GLY A 523 28.70 25.83 28.74
C GLY A 523 27.62 26.71 29.39
N ARG A 524 26.49 26.94 28.71
CA ARG A 524 25.35 27.76 29.15
C ARG A 524 24.30 26.93 29.90
N SER A 525 24.74 26.12 30.87
CA SER A 525 23.89 25.14 31.56
C SER A 525 22.70 25.75 32.30
N ALA A 526 22.81 27.00 32.77
CA ALA A 526 21.71 27.71 33.42
C ALA A 526 20.54 27.98 32.45
N GLU A 527 20.84 28.23 31.18
CA GLU A 527 19.87 28.49 30.12
C GLU A 527 19.30 27.19 29.53
N ALA A 528 20.07 26.09 29.55
CA ALA A 528 19.60 24.78 29.09
C ALA A 528 18.48 24.20 29.96
N LYS A 529 18.54 24.42 31.28
CA LYS A 529 17.62 23.84 32.26
C LYS A 529 16.12 24.05 31.95
N PRO A 530 15.62 25.29 31.71
CA PRO A 530 14.20 25.49 31.43
C PRO A 530 13.71 24.73 30.19
N HIS A 531 14.57 24.52 29.19
CA HIS A 531 14.22 23.74 28.00
C HIS A 531 14.10 22.25 28.30
N PHE A 532 15.01 21.69 29.10
CA PHE A 532 14.88 20.32 29.59
C PHE A 532 13.63 20.13 30.46
N ASP A 533 13.33 21.08 31.33
CA ASP A 533 12.10 21.05 32.14
C ASP A 533 10.83 21.08 31.26
N ALA A 534 10.86 21.81 30.14
CA ALA A 534 9.76 21.81 29.16
C ALA A 534 9.60 20.43 28.48
N VAL A 535 10.69 19.79 28.05
CA VAL A 535 10.64 18.44 27.49
C VAL A 535 10.09 17.44 28.49
N ILE A 536 10.49 17.50 29.77
CA ILE A 536 9.95 16.62 30.82
C ILE A 536 8.43 16.75 30.95
N ARG A 537 7.89 17.98 30.88
CA ARG A 537 6.45 18.22 30.94
C ARG A 537 5.71 17.65 29.74
N GLN A 538 6.29 17.75 28.54
CA GLN A 538 5.68 17.30 27.29
C GLN A 538 5.88 15.79 27.04
N ARG A 539 6.99 15.23 27.54
CA ARG A 539 7.46 13.85 27.35
C ARG A 539 7.89 13.26 28.69
N PRO A 540 6.94 12.87 29.57
CA PRO A 540 7.26 12.25 30.86
C PRO A 540 8.08 10.96 30.74
N ASP A 541 8.00 10.28 29.60
CA ASP A 541 8.80 9.11 29.25
C ASP A 541 10.31 9.41 29.16
N MET A 542 10.68 10.65 28.83
CA MET A 542 12.08 11.08 28.75
C MET A 542 12.60 11.64 30.09
N ALA A 543 11.76 11.71 31.12
CA ALA A 543 12.08 12.43 32.36
C ALA A 543 13.32 11.89 33.07
N GLU A 544 13.45 10.57 33.21
CA GLU A 544 14.57 9.97 33.90
C GLU A 544 15.90 10.28 33.20
N ALA A 545 15.96 10.10 31.88
CA ALA A 545 17.17 10.37 31.09
C ALA A 545 17.61 11.84 31.17
N ILE A 546 16.65 12.77 31.09
CA ILE A 546 16.92 14.20 31.18
C ILE A 546 17.34 14.60 32.61
N GLN A 547 16.72 14.04 33.64
CA GLN A 547 17.11 14.29 35.03
C GLN A 547 18.54 13.81 35.34
N GLN A 548 18.93 12.65 34.81
CA GLN A 548 20.31 12.17 34.93
C GLN A 548 21.31 13.12 34.27
N ARG A 549 20.95 13.74 33.13
CA ARG A 549 21.75 14.76 32.46
C ARG A 549 21.86 16.04 33.29
N LEU A 550 20.74 16.58 33.75
CA LEU A 550 20.70 17.75 34.65
C LEU A 550 21.50 17.55 35.94
N ALA A 551 21.53 16.34 36.49
CA ALA A 551 22.32 16.01 37.68
C ALA A 551 23.84 16.05 37.43
N LYS A 552 24.29 15.73 36.21
CA LYS A 552 25.71 15.81 35.82
C LYS A 552 26.18 17.26 35.67
N LEU A 553 25.30 18.17 35.25
CA LEU A 553 25.60 19.61 35.11
C LEU A 553 25.76 20.35 36.45
N ARG A 554 25.33 19.73 37.56
CA ARG A 554 25.42 20.30 38.92
C ARG A 554 26.75 19.94 39.63
N ARG A 555 27.59 19.10 39.01
CA ARG A 555 28.93 18.74 39.49
C ARG A 555 29.96 19.47 38.65
#